data_AF-A0A523SX38-F1
#
_entry.id   AF-A0A523SX38-F1
#
_cell.length_a   1.000
_cell.length_b   1.000
_cell.length_c   1.000
_cell.angle_alpha   90.00
_cell.angle_beta   90.00
_cell.angle_gamma   90.00
#
_symmetry.space_group_name_H-M   'P 1'
#
loop_
_entity.id
_entity.type
_entity.pdbx_description
1 polymer ?
#
loop_
_entity_poly.entity_id
_entity_poly.type
_entity_poly.pdbx_seq_one_letter_code
_entity_poly.pdbx_strand_id
1 'polypeptide(L)'
;MIFGAIEISITCPKCDHPIPLNGPLEIVHCNHCQSDITIPHDYWKGIFEDMVGEIKNEFKEGEGSNSNIFGMFKTTLMYGRLHARCSNCKKDVTVDPNIDTVVTWNCPKCSTPITVLPPPDWFRKLCPSIKLLVNADLQSKTGEETPAVSGPIVFSCPKCGGALTVDGTKRLVPCEYCSVKVYLPDDLWIRLHPVKTKERWFIGLE
;
A
#
# COMPACT_ATOMS: atom_id res chain seq x y z
N MET A 1 18.63 17.81 1.49
CA MET A 1 17.89 16.65 0.96
C MET A 1 16.59 17.12 0.35
N ILE A 2 16.24 16.63 -0.83
CA ILE A 2 14.99 16.93 -1.52
C ILE A 2 14.03 15.77 -1.28
N PHE A 3 12.74 16.05 -1.11
CA PHE A 3 11.73 15.01 -0.97
C PHE A 3 10.77 14.99 -2.15
N GLY A 4 10.49 13.78 -2.62
CA GLY A 4 9.44 13.49 -3.59
C GLY A 4 8.25 12.83 -2.91
N ALA A 5 7.06 13.42 -3.02
CA ALA A 5 5.81 12.77 -2.63
C ALA A 5 5.33 11.84 -3.74
N ILE A 6 4.75 10.70 -3.37
CA ILE A 6 4.23 9.70 -4.30
C ILE A 6 2.89 9.18 -3.78
N GLU A 7 1.89 9.16 -4.64
CA GLU A 7 0.66 8.39 -4.47
C GLU A 7 0.39 7.61 -5.76
N ILE A 8 0.35 6.29 -5.68
CA ILE A 8 0.26 5.44 -6.86
C ILE A 8 -0.75 4.31 -6.63
N SER A 9 -1.50 3.97 -7.67
CA SER A 9 -2.34 2.79 -7.72
C SER A 9 -2.30 2.16 -9.09
N ILE A 10 -2.41 0.84 -9.14
CA ILE A 10 -2.60 0.07 -10.36
C ILE A 10 -4.03 -0.45 -10.44
N THR A 11 -4.47 -0.79 -11.64
CA THR A 11 -5.70 -1.55 -11.85
C THR A 11 -5.38 -3.04 -11.76
N CYS A 12 -6.11 -3.80 -10.94
CA CYS A 12 -5.92 -5.23 -10.81
C CYS A 12 -6.13 -5.92 -12.17
N PRO A 13 -5.16 -6.69 -12.69
CA PRO A 13 -5.31 -7.36 -13.98
C PRO A 13 -6.29 -8.54 -13.96
N LYS A 14 -6.85 -8.89 -12.79
CA LYS A 14 -7.79 -10.01 -12.62
C LYS A 14 -9.25 -9.57 -12.47
N CYS A 15 -9.51 -8.38 -11.94
CA CYS A 15 -10.87 -7.94 -11.61
C CYS A 15 -11.12 -6.43 -11.82
N ASP A 16 -10.17 -5.72 -12.42
CA ASP A 16 -10.23 -4.29 -12.72
C ASP A 16 -10.41 -3.35 -11.53
N HIS A 17 -10.30 -3.87 -10.29
CA HIS A 17 -10.37 -3.05 -9.09
C HIS A 17 -9.05 -2.29 -8.84
N PRO A 18 -9.06 -1.03 -8.40
CA PRO A 18 -7.83 -0.31 -8.07
C PRO A 18 -7.12 -0.92 -6.85
N ILE A 19 -5.80 -1.06 -6.93
CA ILE A 19 -4.92 -1.52 -5.85
C ILE A 19 -3.91 -0.41 -5.56
N PRO A 20 -3.88 0.16 -4.35
CA PRO A 20 -2.88 1.15 -3.97
C PRO A 20 -1.50 0.50 -3.82
N LEU A 21 -0.44 1.19 -4.28
CA LEU A 21 0.94 0.81 -4.05
C LEU A 21 1.57 1.80 -3.05
N ASN A 22 1.48 1.50 -1.75
CA ASN A 22 1.95 2.41 -0.70
C ASN A 22 3.47 2.31 -0.45
N GLY A 23 4.24 1.84 -1.42
CA GLY A 23 5.70 1.68 -1.37
C GLY A 23 6.21 0.84 -2.56
N PRO A 24 7.54 0.66 -2.70
CA PRO A 24 8.13 -0.18 -3.73
C PRO A 24 7.95 -1.65 -3.35
N LEU A 25 6.76 -2.18 -3.62
CA LEU A 25 6.35 -3.55 -3.30
C LEU A 25 6.62 -4.49 -4.47
N GLU A 26 7.04 -5.73 -4.20
CA GLU A 26 7.23 -6.76 -5.24
C GLU A 26 5.98 -7.62 -5.44
N ILE A 27 5.13 -7.70 -4.42
CA ILE A 27 3.83 -8.39 -4.46
C ILE A 27 2.81 -7.53 -3.74
N VAL A 28 1.62 -7.40 -4.35
CA VAL A 28 0.46 -6.76 -3.73
C VAL A 28 -0.77 -7.65 -3.79
N HIS A 29 -1.53 -7.66 -2.71
CA HIS A 29 -2.77 -8.40 -2.61
C HIS A 29 -3.96 -7.55 -3.06
N CYS A 30 -4.82 -8.10 -3.93
CA CYS A 30 -6.06 -7.43 -4.32
C CYS A 30 -7.18 -7.73 -3.30
N ASN A 31 -7.56 -6.76 -2.48
CA ASN A 31 -8.65 -6.94 -1.49
C ASN A 31 -10.01 -7.28 -2.12
N HIS A 32 -10.21 -7.03 -3.42
CA HIS A 32 -11.46 -7.33 -4.11
C HIS A 32 -11.55 -8.79 -4.59
N CYS A 33 -10.59 -9.26 -5.40
CA CYS A 33 -10.62 -10.62 -5.96
C CYS A 33 -9.69 -11.61 -5.24
N GLN A 34 -8.97 -11.15 -4.22
CA GLN A 34 -8.07 -11.94 -3.38
C GLN A 34 -6.87 -12.55 -4.13
N SER A 35 -6.59 -12.06 -5.33
CA SER A 35 -5.42 -12.49 -6.10
C SER A 35 -4.17 -11.71 -5.67
N ASP A 36 -3.07 -12.41 -5.53
CA ASP A 36 -1.74 -11.81 -5.39
C ASP A 36 -1.22 -11.40 -6.77
N ILE A 37 -0.74 -10.16 -6.88
CA ILE A 37 -0.22 -9.56 -8.10
C ILE A 37 1.26 -9.28 -7.90
N THR A 38 2.10 -9.92 -8.71
CA THR A 38 3.53 -9.61 -8.78
C THR A 38 3.73 -8.27 -9.48
N ILE A 39 4.54 -7.40 -8.87
CA ILE A 39 4.94 -6.10 -9.41
C ILE A 39 6.43 -6.20 -9.82
N PRO A 40 6.73 -6.33 -11.12
CA PRO A 40 8.10 -6.49 -11.58
C PRO A 40 8.97 -5.26 -11.29
N HIS A 41 10.26 -5.48 -11.08
CA HIS A 41 11.24 -4.41 -10.89
C HIS A 41 11.29 -3.43 -12.07
N ASP A 42 11.10 -3.91 -13.30
CA ASP A 42 11.03 -3.07 -14.50
C ASP A 42 9.84 -2.11 -14.51
N TYR A 43 8.72 -2.49 -13.87
CA TYR A 43 7.60 -1.57 -13.67
C TYR A 43 8.03 -0.40 -12.79
N TRP A 44 8.68 -0.68 -11.65
CA TRP A 44 9.21 0.37 -10.78
C TRP A 44 10.26 1.22 -11.48
N LYS A 45 11.16 0.61 -12.24
CA LYS A 45 12.14 1.34 -13.04
C LYS A 45 11.46 2.36 -13.95
N GLY A 46 10.46 1.93 -14.73
CA GLY A 46 9.72 2.82 -15.63
C GLY A 46 8.96 3.95 -14.92
N ILE A 47 8.50 3.73 -13.68
CA ILE A 47 7.86 4.79 -12.87
C ILE A 47 8.89 5.82 -12.40
N PHE A 48 10.09 5.39 -12.03
CA PHE A 48 11.07 6.27 -11.36
C PHE A 48 12.10 6.90 -12.29
N GLU A 49 12.29 6.38 -13.50
CA GLU A 49 13.32 6.82 -14.45
C GLU A 49 13.23 8.32 -14.75
N ASP A 50 12.04 8.82 -15.11
CA ASP A 50 11.82 10.25 -15.39
C ASP A 50 11.43 11.03 -14.11
N MET A 51 10.63 10.42 -13.24
CA MET A 51 10.09 11.03 -12.02
C MET A 51 11.19 11.64 -11.13
N VAL A 52 12.30 10.93 -10.93
CA VAL A 52 13.39 11.41 -10.08
C VAL A 52 14.04 12.65 -10.66
N GLY A 53 14.21 12.70 -12.00
CA GLY A 53 14.75 13.85 -12.71
C GLY A 53 13.85 15.08 -12.59
N GLU A 54 12.56 14.91 -12.81
CA GLU A 54 11.57 16.00 -12.70
C GLU A 54 11.48 16.57 -11.29
N ILE A 55 11.40 15.71 -10.26
CA ILE A 55 11.34 16.15 -8.85
C ILE A 55 12.60 16.93 -8.47
N LYS A 56 13.78 16.50 -8.94
CA LYS A 56 15.05 17.10 -8.56
C LYS A 56 15.31 18.42 -9.29
N ASN A 57 15.05 18.46 -10.60
CA ASN A 57 15.56 19.50 -11.49
C ASN A 57 14.48 20.43 -12.03
N GLU A 58 13.23 19.99 -12.12
CA GLU A 58 12.16 20.74 -12.81
C GLU A 58 11.14 21.33 -11.84
N PHE A 59 10.68 20.54 -10.86
CA PHE A 59 9.69 21.00 -9.90
C PHE A 59 10.29 21.91 -8.81
N LYS A 60 9.58 23.01 -8.57
CA LYS A 60 9.71 23.81 -7.34
C LYS A 60 8.98 23.13 -6.20
N GLU A 61 9.30 23.52 -4.99
CA GLU A 61 8.62 22.99 -3.81
C GLU A 61 7.12 23.33 -3.84
N GLY A 62 6.29 22.31 -3.65
CA GLY A 62 4.82 22.41 -3.74
C GLY A 62 4.27 22.11 -5.14
N GLU A 63 5.12 21.95 -6.15
CA GLU A 63 4.72 21.54 -7.50
C GLU A 63 4.69 20.01 -7.63
N GLY A 64 3.83 19.53 -8.52
CA GLY A 64 3.67 18.12 -8.82
C GLY A 64 2.80 17.87 -10.05
N SER A 65 2.76 16.62 -10.46
CA SER A 65 2.05 16.16 -11.65
C SER A 65 1.12 14.98 -11.30
N ASN A 66 0.07 14.84 -12.11
CA ASN A 66 -0.80 13.68 -12.12
C ASN A 66 -0.66 13.00 -13.48
N SER A 67 -0.41 11.69 -13.47
CA SER A 67 -0.19 10.89 -14.67
C SER A 67 -1.08 9.65 -14.66
N ASN A 68 -1.63 9.33 -15.83
CA ASN A 68 -2.25 8.04 -16.11
C ASN A 68 -1.36 7.29 -17.10
N ILE A 69 -0.74 6.21 -16.64
CA ILE A 69 0.21 5.43 -17.43
C ILE A 69 -0.50 4.17 -17.90
N PHE A 70 -0.48 3.96 -19.22
CA PHE A 70 -1.04 2.77 -19.87
C PHE A 70 0.10 1.87 -20.31
N GLY A 71 0.65 1.11 -19.36
CA GLY A 71 1.75 0.17 -19.59
C GLY A 71 1.38 -1.24 -19.16
N MET A 72 2.30 -1.92 -18.46
CA MET A 72 2.05 -3.23 -17.85
C MET A 72 0.80 -3.24 -16.98
N PHE A 73 0.59 -2.16 -16.23
CA PHE A 73 -0.63 -1.89 -15.50
C PHE A 73 -1.22 -0.56 -15.97
N LYS A 74 -2.55 -0.44 -15.89
CA LYS A 74 -3.21 0.86 -15.91
C LYS A 74 -2.95 1.53 -14.55
N THR A 75 -2.06 2.51 -14.55
CA THR A 75 -1.55 3.15 -13.34
C THR A 75 -2.06 4.58 -13.24
N THR A 76 -2.51 4.96 -12.06
CA THR A 76 -2.76 6.36 -11.68
C THR A 76 -1.72 6.78 -10.66
N LEU A 77 -0.97 7.83 -10.99
CA LEU A 77 0.19 8.29 -10.25
C LEU A 77 0.08 9.79 -10.00
N MET A 78 0.26 10.21 -8.76
CA MET A 78 0.55 11.59 -8.36
C MET A 78 1.96 11.62 -7.79
N TYR A 79 2.77 12.56 -8.24
CA TYR A 79 4.09 12.79 -7.66
C TYR A 79 4.43 14.27 -7.70
N GLY A 80 5.38 14.69 -6.85
CA GLY A 80 5.79 16.09 -6.82
C GLY A 80 6.86 16.34 -5.78
N ARG A 81 7.46 17.53 -5.84
CA ARG A 81 8.45 17.96 -4.87
C ARG A 81 7.76 18.53 -3.64
N LEU A 82 7.74 17.74 -2.57
CA LEU A 82 7.05 18.12 -1.34
C LEU A 82 7.87 17.64 -0.13
N HIS A 83 7.99 18.49 0.89
CA HIS A 83 8.54 18.05 2.17
C HIS A 83 7.80 16.82 2.70
N ALA A 84 8.55 15.91 3.34
CA ALA A 84 7.97 14.78 4.05
C ALA A 84 6.95 15.30 5.06
N ARG A 85 5.76 14.70 5.08
CA ARG A 85 4.64 15.10 5.95
C ARG A 85 4.07 13.92 6.71
N CYS A 86 3.53 14.21 7.88
CA CYS A 86 2.73 13.25 8.62
C CYS A 86 1.51 12.81 7.80
N SER A 87 1.26 11.50 7.73
CA SER A 87 0.13 10.91 6.99
C SER A 87 -1.22 11.38 7.51
N ASN A 88 -1.33 11.72 8.79
CA ASN A 88 -2.57 12.20 9.41
C ASN A 88 -2.69 13.73 9.39
N CYS A 89 -1.89 14.44 10.20
CA CYS A 89 -2.05 15.90 10.37
C CYS A 89 -1.46 16.77 9.25
N LYS A 90 -0.83 16.15 8.25
CA LYS A 90 -0.21 16.78 7.05
C LYS A 90 0.86 17.84 7.33
N LYS A 91 1.31 18.00 8.57
CA LYS A 91 2.41 18.90 8.93
C LYS A 91 3.74 18.29 8.49
N ASP A 92 4.66 19.15 8.05
CA ASP A 92 6.00 18.75 7.66
C ASP A 92 6.72 18.08 8.83
N VAL A 93 7.52 17.07 8.52
CA VAL A 93 8.28 16.29 9.48
C VAL A 93 9.76 16.36 9.13
N THR A 94 10.59 16.57 10.14
CA THR A 94 12.04 16.50 9.99
C THR A 94 12.46 15.05 9.99
N VAL A 95 13.25 14.67 8.99
CA VAL A 95 13.76 13.31 8.80
C VAL A 95 15.28 13.38 8.81
N ASP A 96 15.92 12.51 9.60
CA ASP A 96 17.38 12.37 9.58
C ASP A 96 17.79 11.70 8.24
N PRO A 97 18.66 12.33 7.44
CA PRO A 97 19.12 11.75 6.19
C PRO A 97 20.04 10.53 6.36
N ASN A 98 20.61 10.32 7.55
CA ASN A 98 21.62 9.28 7.81
C ASN A 98 21.02 8.02 8.46
N ILE A 99 19.84 7.61 8.00
CA ILE A 99 19.16 6.42 8.49
C ILE A 99 19.58 5.20 7.65
N ASP A 100 20.17 4.20 8.32
CA ASP A 100 20.63 2.93 7.74
C ASP A 100 19.75 1.72 8.08
N THR A 101 18.80 1.92 9.00
CA THR A 101 17.90 0.91 9.55
C THR A 101 16.46 1.43 9.59
N VAL A 102 15.48 0.57 9.87
CA VAL A 102 14.09 1.02 10.00
C VAL A 102 13.95 1.78 11.33
N VAL A 103 13.53 3.04 11.25
CA VAL A 103 13.25 3.90 12.41
C VAL A 103 11.78 4.30 12.37
N THR A 104 11.10 4.18 13.51
CA THR A 104 9.72 4.65 13.65
C THR A 104 9.60 5.55 14.87
N TRP A 105 8.97 6.70 14.70
CA TRP A 105 8.70 7.64 15.77
C TRP A 105 7.30 8.24 15.63
N ASN A 106 6.79 8.84 16.70
CA ASN A 106 5.47 9.46 16.68
C ASN A 106 5.55 10.91 16.22
N CYS A 107 4.62 11.32 15.36
CA CYS A 107 4.49 12.70 14.93
C CYS A 107 4.32 13.63 16.16
N PRO A 108 5.12 14.68 16.32
CA PRO A 108 5.07 15.55 17.51
C PRO A 108 3.76 16.34 17.65
N LYS A 109 2.93 16.42 16.59
CA LYS A 109 1.65 17.15 16.60
C LYS A 109 0.43 16.27 16.89
N CYS A 110 0.42 15.03 16.40
CA CYS A 110 -0.78 14.19 16.42
C CYS A 110 -0.51 12.73 16.83
N SER A 111 0.73 12.42 17.22
CA SER A 111 1.19 11.10 17.66
C SER A 111 1.07 9.97 16.64
N THR A 112 0.62 10.24 15.41
CA THR A 112 0.61 9.24 14.32
C THR A 112 2.04 8.76 14.05
N PRO A 113 2.28 7.43 13.96
CA PRO A 113 3.58 6.89 13.63
C PRO A 113 4.09 7.39 12.27
N ILE A 114 5.38 7.69 12.21
CA ILE A 114 6.14 8.02 11.01
C ILE A 114 7.24 6.98 10.92
N THR A 115 7.28 6.25 9.82
CA THR A 115 8.30 5.24 9.58
C THR A 115 9.24 5.74 8.51
N VAL A 116 10.54 5.66 8.78
CA VAL A 116 11.59 5.96 7.81
C VAL A 116 12.53 4.78 7.74
N LEU A 117 12.90 4.44 6.52
CA LEU A 117 13.69 3.25 6.25
C LEU A 117 14.52 3.47 4.99
N PRO A 118 15.68 2.81 4.90
CA PRO A 118 16.43 2.85 3.67
C PRO A 118 15.71 2.01 2.59
N PRO A 119 15.94 2.29 1.29
CA PRO A 119 15.31 1.52 0.23
C PRO A 119 15.84 0.07 0.23
N PRO A 120 15.04 -0.92 -0.21
CA PRO A 120 15.52 -2.30 -0.35
C PRO A 120 16.60 -2.39 -1.43
N ASP A 121 17.46 -3.41 -1.36
CA ASP A 121 18.66 -3.53 -2.22
C ASP A 121 18.34 -3.50 -3.71
N TRP A 122 17.27 -4.18 -4.14
CA TRP A 122 16.86 -4.18 -5.53
C TRP A 122 16.46 -2.77 -5.99
N PHE A 123 15.77 -2.01 -5.14
CA PHE A 123 15.31 -0.67 -5.47
C PHE A 123 16.46 0.33 -5.46
N ARG A 124 17.44 0.18 -4.56
CA ARG A 124 18.69 0.97 -4.58
C ARG A 124 19.48 0.77 -5.88
N LYS A 125 19.54 -0.46 -6.40
CA LYS A 125 20.22 -0.77 -7.68
C LYS A 125 19.52 -0.12 -8.86
N LEU A 126 18.19 -0.07 -8.85
CA LEU A 126 17.40 0.58 -9.90
C LEU A 126 17.50 2.11 -9.84
N CYS A 127 17.46 2.69 -8.64
CA CYS A 127 17.39 4.13 -8.43
C CYS A 127 18.39 4.59 -7.35
N PRO A 128 19.70 4.70 -7.67
CA PRO A 128 20.75 5.01 -6.69
C PRO A 128 20.65 6.40 -6.03
N SER A 129 19.90 7.31 -6.65
CA SER A 129 19.65 8.67 -6.14
C SER A 129 18.66 8.70 -4.98
N ILE A 130 17.85 7.66 -4.81
CA ILE A 130 16.92 7.53 -3.68
C ILE A 130 17.70 6.97 -2.49
N LYS A 131 17.77 7.74 -1.40
CA LYS A 131 18.53 7.38 -0.19
C LYS A 131 17.66 6.87 0.94
N LEU A 132 16.40 7.29 1.01
CA LEU A 132 15.47 6.84 2.03
C LEU A 132 14.02 6.91 1.57
N LEU A 133 13.19 6.16 2.27
CA LEU A 133 11.75 6.10 2.11
C LEU A 133 11.10 6.60 3.39
N VAL A 134 9.98 7.33 3.27
CA VAL A 134 9.18 7.80 4.41
C VAL A 134 7.75 7.32 4.23
N ASN A 135 7.21 6.67 5.25
CA ASN A 135 5.88 6.04 5.29
C ASN A 135 5.62 5.07 4.12
N ALA A 136 6.67 4.46 3.57
CA ALA A 136 6.55 3.44 2.53
C ALA A 136 6.34 2.06 3.15
N ASP A 137 5.41 1.28 2.59
CA ASP A 137 5.23 -0.13 2.88
C ASP A 137 6.24 -0.95 2.06
N LEU A 138 7.04 -1.79 2.72
CA LEU A 138 7.93 -2.76 2.08
C LEU A 138 7.49 -4.21 2.28
N GLN A 139 6.40 -4.43 3.02
CA GLN A 139 5.91 -5.77 3.23
C GLN A 139 5.15 -6.20 1.98
N SER A 140 5.84 -6.96 1.12
CA SER A 140 5.18 -7.77 0.08
C SER A 140 4.25 -8.75 0.79
N LYS A 141 2.95 -8.44 0.80
CA LYS A 141 1.94 -9.27 1.46
C LYS A 141 1.29 -10.18 0.43
N THR A 142 1.50 -11.47 0.61
CA THR A 142 0.61 -12.51 0.08
C THR A 142 -0.67 -12.53 0.93
N GLY A 143 -1.76 -13.11 0.43
CA GLY A 143 -3.07 -13.17 1.11
C GLY A 143 -3.11 -13.92 2.47
N GLU A 144 -1.98 -14.15 3.13
CA GLU A 144 -1.85 -14.69 4.49
C GLU A 144 -1.89 -13.59 5.56
N GLU A 145 -2.72 -12.55 5.39
CA GLU A 145 -3.01 -11.68 6.53
C GLU A 145 -3.91 -12.44 7.51
N THR A 146 -3.47 -12.48 8.77
CA THR A 146 -4.36 -12.77 9.88
C THR A 146 -5.47 -11.73 9.88
N PRO A 147 -6.75 -12.15 10.01
CA PRO A 147 -7.87 -11.22 10.08
C PRO A 147 -7.58 -10.13 11.11
N ALA A 148 -7.87 -8.87 10.76
CA ALA A 148 -7.67 -7.73 11.67
C ALA A 148 -8.48 -7.86 12.99
N VAL A 149 -9.43 -8.79 13.02
CA VAL A 149 -10.15 -9.23 14.21
C VAL A 149 -9.59 -10.57 14.67
N SER A 150 -8.88 -10.58 15.80
CA SER A 150 -8.48 -11.80 16.48
C SER A 150 -9.68 -12.40 17.24
N GLY A 151 -10.31 -13.42 16.65
CA GLY A 151 -11.37 -14.21 17.28
C GLY A 151 -12.40 -14.71 16.27
N PRO A 152 -13.05 -15.86 16.51
CA PRO A 152 -14.08 -16.38 15.61
C PRO A 152 -15.25 -15.39 15.55
N ILE A 153 -15.45 -14.77 14.38
CA ILE A 153 -16.66 -13.99 14.15
C ILE A 153 -17.81 -14.97 13.94
N VAL A 154 -18.67 -15.10 14.96
CA VAL A 154 -19.85 -15.95 14.88
C VAL A 154 -20.86 -15.31 13.94
N PHE A 155 -20.98 -15.88 12.74
CA PHE A 155 -21.99 -15.48 11.76
C PHE A 155 -23.07 -16.56 11.67
N SER A 156 -24.35 -16.21 11.78
CA SER A 156 -25.42 -17.21 11.73
C SER A 156 -25.77 -17.59 10.30
N CYS A 157 -25.87 -18.89 10.02
CA CYS A 157 -26.32 -19.39 8.73
C CYS A 157 -27.75 -18.89 8.45
N PRO A 158 -28.00 -18.19 7.33
CA PRO A 158 -29.33 -17.66 7.02
C PRO A 158 -30.36 -18.75 6.74
N LYS A 159 -29.93 -19.99 6.46
CA LYS A 159 -30.81 -21.13 6.19
C LYS A 159 -31.23 -21.89 7.45
N CYS A 160 -30.30 -22.16 8.37
CA CYS A 160 -30.56 -23.04 9.52
C CYS A 160 -30.29 -22.40 10.89
N GLY A 161 -29.82 -21.16 10.94
CA GLY A 161 -29.49 -20.45 12.18
C GLY A 161 -28.22 -20.95 12.89
N GLY A 162 -27.56 -21.98 12.38
CA GLY A 162 -26.32 -22.52 12.97
C GLY A 162 -25.15 -21.55 12.89
N ALA A 163 -24.27 -21.58 13.88
CA ALA A 163 -23.06 -20.75 13.92
C ALA A 163 -22.09 -21.15 12.81
N LEU A 164 -21.56 -20.17 12.09
CA LEU A 164 -20.52 -20.35 11.08
C LEU A 164 -19.20 -19.85 11.64
N THR A 165 -18.19 -20.71 11.60
CA THR A 165 -16.80 -20.31 11.85
C THR A 165 -16.24 -19.70 10.56
N VAL A 166 -15.99 -18.40 10.57
CA VAL A 166 -15.43 -17.68 9.42
C VAL A 166 -13.96 -17.40 9.69
N ASP A 167 -13.08 -17.95 8.86
CA ASP A 167 -11.63 -17.76 8.91
C ASP A 167 -11.15 -16.58 8.05
N GLY A 168 -12.02 -16.04 7.21
CA GLY A 168 -11.71 -14.97 6.26
C GLY A 168 -11.01 -15.44 4.99
N THR A 169 -10.66 -16.71 4.82
CA THR A 169 -9.92 -17.15 3.62
C THR A 169 -10.80 -17.19 2.37
N LYS A 170 -12.09 -17.51 2.54
CA LYS A 170 -13.05 -17.64 1.43
C LYS A 170 -14.33 -16.90 1.74
N ARG A 171 -14.85 -16.20 0.74
CA ARG A 171 -16.14 -15.50 0.83
C ARG A 171 -17.35 -16.45 0.78
N LEU A 172 -17.16 -17.66 0.28
CA LEU A 172 -18.14 -18.75 0.27
C LEU A 172 -17.74 -19.79 1.31
N VAL A 173 -18.44 -19.82 2.43
CA VAL A 173 -18.15 -20.71 3.56
C VAL A 173 -19.24 -21.79 3.65
N PRO A 174 -18.89 -23.09 3.68
CA PRO A 174 -19.87 -24.15 3.88
C PRO A 174 -20.36 -24.15 5.34
N CYS A 175 -21.67 -24.28 5.54
CA CYS A 175 -22.25 -24.47 6.86
C CYS A 175 -22.04 -25.90 7.37
N GLU A 176 -21.42 -26.07 8.53
CA GLU A 176 -21.18 -27.40 9.13
C GLU A 176 -22.48 -28.13 9.53
N TYR A 177 -23.57 -27.38 9.76
CA TYR A 177 -24.85 -27.95 10.19
C TYR A 177 -25.75 -28.38 9.03
N CYS A 178 -25.89 -27.55 7.99
CA CYS A 178 -26.83 -27.79 6.88
C CYS A 178 -26.15 -27.91 5.51
N SER A 179 -24.82 -27.86 5.46
CA SER A 179 -23.99 -27.99 4.26
C SER A 179 -24.25 -26.98 3.14
N VAL A 180 -25.06 -25.93 3.39
CA VAL A 180 -25.26 -24.85 2.42
C VAL A 180 -24.01 -23.99 2.34
N LYS A 181 -23.62 -23.59 1.14
CA LYS A 181 -22.57 -22.58 0.95
C LYS A 181 -23.17 -21.21 1.22
N VAL A 182 -22.71 -20.56 2.28
CA VAL A 182 -23.16 -19.23 2.68
C VAL A 182 -22.19 -18.21 2.10
N TYR A 183 -22.75 -17.23 1.39
CA TYR A 183 -22.00 -16.07 0.92
C TYR A 183 -21.89 -15.04 2.04
N LEU A 184 -20.68 -14.64 2.37
CA LEU A 184 -20.44 -13.63 3.42
C LEU A 184 -20.85 -12.23 2.90
N PRO A 185 -21.67 -11.47 3.66
CA PRO A 185 -22.00 -10.09 3.35
C PRO A 185 -20.75 -9.21 3.23
N ASP A 186 -20.81 -8.14 2.42
CA ASP A 186 -19.68 -7.22 2.20
C ASP A 186 -19.17 -6.63 3.52
N ASP A 187 -20.05 -6.21 4.43
CA ASP A 187 -19.66 -5.61 5.70
C ASP A 187 -18.83 -6.56 6.59
N LEU A 188 -19.17 -7.86 6.58
CA LEU A 188 -18.43 -8.87 7.31
C LEU A 188 -17.09 -9.16 6.64
N TRP A 189 -17.08 -9.20 5.30
CA TRP A 189 -15.87 -9.41 4.51
C TRP A 189 -14.85 -8.27 4.67
N ILE A 190 -15.31 -7.02 4.64
CA ILE A 190 -14.47 -5.82 4.84
C ILE A 190 -13.89 -5.76 6.25
N ARG A 191 -14.62 -6.25 7.27
CA ARG A 191 -14.09 -6.34 8.64
C ARG A 191 -12.99 -7.38 8.77
N LEU A 192 -13.05 -8.47 8.02
CA LEU A 192 -12.02 -9.50 7.98
C LEU A 192 -10.81 -9.05 7.15
N HIS A 193 -11.06 -8.25 6.10
CA HIS A 193 -10.07 -7.73 5.15
C HIS A 193 -10.16 -6.21 5.06
N PRO A 194 -9.60 -5.47 6.04
CA PRO A 194 -9.60 -4.02 5.96
C PRO A 194 -8.93 -3.57 4.66
N VAL A 195 -9.71 -2.84 3.84
CA VAL A 195 -9.25 -2.40 2.54
C VAL A 195 -8.11 -1.40 2.73
N LYS A 196 -6.91 -1.76 2.26
CA LYS A 196 -5.80 -0.80 2.16
C LYS A 196 -6.28 0.40 1.34
N THR A 197 -6.16 1.59 1.91
CA THR A 197 -6.42 2.85 1.21
C THR A 197 -5.14 3.34 0.55
N LYS A 198 -5.29 4.16 -0.49
CA LYS A 198 -4.15 4.84 -1.11
C LYS A 198 -3.56 5.82 -0.11
N GLU A 199 -2.28 5.66 0.18
CA GLU A 199 -1.54 6.52 1.08
C GLU A 199 -0.37 7.19 0.37
N ARG A 200 -0.02 8.38 0.85
CA ARG A 200 1.14 9.13 0.38
C ARG A 200 2.38 8.68 1.14
N TRP A 201 3.38 8.29 0.38
CA TRP A 201 4.72 7.99 0.87
C TRP A 201 5.72 8.92 0.17
N PHE A 202 6.95 8.97 0.68
CA PHE A 202 7.97 9.87 0.15
C PHE A 202 9.28 9.15 -0.13
N ILE A 203 10.00 9.66 -1.11
CA ILE A 203 11.40 9.34 -1.40
C ILE A 203 12.28 10.52 -0.99
N GLY A 204 13.37 10.26 -0.29
CA GLY A 204 14.42 11.25 -0.03
C GLY A 204 15.52 11.13 -1.09
N LEU A 205 15.77 12.23 -1.79
CA LEU A 205 16.77 12.38 -2.84
C LEU A 205 17.97 13.17 -2.33
N GLU A 206 19.16 12.67 -2.65
CA GLU A 206 20.43 13.39 -2.43
C GLU A 206 20.59 14.59 -3.37
#